data_AF-A0A2A6B9X1-F1
#
_entry.id   AF-A0A2A6B9X1-F1
#
_cell.length_a   1.000
_cell.length_b   1.000
_cell.length_c   1.000
_cell.angle_alpha   90.00
_cell.angle_beta   90.00
_cell.angle_gamma   90.00
#
_symmetry.space_group_name_H-M   'P 1'
#
loop_
_entity.id
_entity.type
_entity.pdbx_description
1 polymer ?
#
loop_
_entity_poly.entity_id
_entity_poly.type
_entity_poly.pdbx_seq_one_letter_code
_entity_poly.pdbx_strand_id
1 'polypeptide(L)'
;MATTTAPPLLDFNTAMSDFTVMFPTRSRDEIEEVLWRNKGAIQASIDDLLEKEEREKKVAAPTRVDLSSIQQRRQSSQSRSSTEESKQSTSLPSVEEIKKESWRVKKKIMENECKLTFEFNGIKRNALLSEQKALLAQEREYSRFIAREERRKKEKRSKSVPRKKEEKKDIVDTVLHLSAASRKRWDSFVRGISAESSGGERKKTTNSID
;
A
#
# COMPACT_ATOMS: atom_id res chain seq x y z
N MET A 1 -41.70 37.13 -29.47
CA MET A 1 -41.35 38.12 -28.44
C MET A 1 -40.49 37.42 -27.40
N ALA A 2 -39.20 37.76 -27.31
CA ALA A 2 -38.28 37.18 -26.35
C ALA A 2 -38.45 37.88 -25.00
N THR A 3 -38.89 37.16 -23.97
CA THR A 3 -38.98 37.66 -22.60
C THR A 3 -37.58 37.80 -22.04
N THR A 4 -37.10 39.05 -21.96
CA THR A 4 -35.86 39.39 -21.26
C THR A 4 -36.12 39.28 -19.76
N THR A 5 -35.78 38.12 -19.19
CA THR A 5 -35.82 37.88 -17.75
C THR A 5 -34.66 38.66 -17.13
N ALA A 6 -34.93 39.86 -16.64
CA ALA A 6 -33.97 40.61 -15.82
C ALA A 6 -33.64 39.77 -14.57
N PRO A 7 -32.36 39.62 -14.20
CA PRO A 7 -31.97 38.80 -13.06
C PRO A 7 -32.56 39.36 -11.75
N PRO A 8 -32.94 38.48 -10.80
CA PRO A 8 -33.48 38.92 -9.52
C PRO A 8 -32.42 39.74 -8.76
N LEU A 9 -32.74 41.00 -8.48
CA LEU A 9 -31.99 41.84 -7.56
C LEU A 9 -32.23 41.29 -6.15
N LEU A 10 -31.22 40.64 -5.56
CA LEU A 10 -31.27 40.15 -4.18
C LEU A 10 -31.00 41.32 -3.23
N ASP A 11 -31.57 41.26 -2.01
CA ASP A 11 -31.31 42.26 -0.98
C ASP A 11 -29.81 42.39 -0.68
N PHE A 12 -29.33 43.62 -0.57
CA PHE A 12 -27.90 43.95 -0.41
C PHE A 12 -27.25 43.21 0.76
N ASN A 13 -27.95 43.08 1.90
CA ASN A 13 -27.44 42.36 3.07
C ASN A 13 -27.31 40.84 2.82
N THR A 14 -28.26 40.27 2.09
CA THR A 14 -28.23 38.84 1.73
C THR A 14 -27.12 38.57 0.73
N ALA A 15 -26.98 39.44 -0.28
CA ALA A 15 -25.88 39.39 -1.24
C ALA A 15 -24.53 39.51 -0.51
N MET A 16 -24.37 40.49 0.40
CA MET A 16 -23.13 40.70 1.16
C MET A 16 -22.70 39.46 1.95
N SER A 17 -23.67 38.80 2.60
CA SER A 17 -23.40 37.56 3.33
C SER A 17 -22.94 36.44 2.40
N ASP A 18 -23.56 36.32 1.23
CA ASP A 18 -23.22 35.29 0.24
C ASP A 18 -21.81 35.53 -0.35
N PHE A 19 -21.50 36.77 -0.73
CA PHE A 19 -20.17 37.14 -1.21
C PHE A 19 -19.07 36.93 -0.18
N THR A 20 -19.35 37.15 1.11
CA THR A 20 -18.37 36.91 2.18
C THR A 20 -18.02 35.42 2.32
N VAL A 21 -18.99 34.53 2.06
CA VAL A 21 -18.76 33.07 2.06
C VAL A 21 -18.03 32.63 0.80
N MET A 22 -18.40 33.18 -0.37
CA MET A 22 -17.79 32.84 -1.66
C MET A 22 -16.35 33.36 -1.79
N PHE A 23 -16.05 34.53 -1.24
CA PHE A 23 -14.77 35.22 -1.36
C PHE A 23 -14.21 35.58 0.03
N PRO A 24 -13.78 34.60 0.84
CA PRO A 24 -13.32 34.84 2.21
C PRO A 24 -12.00 35.62 2.29
N THR A 25 -11.27 35.70 1.20
CA THR A 25 -10.03 36.49 1.07
C THR A 25 -10.31 37.96 0.74
N ARG A 26 -11.55 38.30 0.34
CA ARG A 26 -11.94 39.67 -0.01
C ARG A 26 -12.46 40.39 1.22
N SER A 27 -12.05 41.65 1.35
CA SER A 27 -12.61 42.52 2.38
C SER A 27 -14.07 42.84 2.05
N ARG A 28 -14.86 43.08 3.10
CA ARG A 28 -16.26 43.49 2.96
C ARG A 28 -16.37 44.75 2.11
N ASP A 29 -15.49 45.73 2.33
CA ASP A 29 -15.48 47.01 1.62
C ASP A 29 -15.25 46.84 0.11
N GLU A 30 -14.37 45.91 -0.30
CA GLU A 30 -14.17 45.57 -1.71
C GLU A 30 -15.42 44.96 -2.35
N ILE A 31 -16.14 44.11 -1.62
CA ILE A 31 -17.39 43.51 -2.07
C ILE A 31 -18.48 44.57 -2.19
N GLU A 32 -18.57 45.50 -1.24
CA GLU A 32 -19.52 46.62 -1.30
C GLU A 32 -19.22 47.50 -2.53
N GLU A 33 -17.95 47.87 -2.78
CA GLU A 33 -17.59 48.69 -3.93
C GLU A 33 -17.99 48.04 -5.27
N VAL A 34 -17.78 46.72 -5.40
CA VAL A 34 -18.15 45.98 -6.61
C VAL A 34 -19.68 45.92 -6.78
N LEU A 35 -20.42 45.69 -5.70
CA LEU A 35 -21.88 45.68 -5.74
C LEU A 35 -22.47 47.06 -6.09
N TRP A 36 -21.87 48.13 -5.58
CA TRP A 36 -22.27 49.49 -5.92
C TRP A 36 -21.94 49.83 -7.37
N ARG A 37 -20.76 49.45 -7.86
CA ARG A 37 -20.34 49.63 -9.27
C ARG A 37 -21.31 48.92 -10.22
N ASN A 38 -21.74 47.72 -9.86
CA ASN A 38 -22.62 46.89 -10.67
C ASN A 38 -24.12 47.08 -10.37
N LYS A 39 -24.49 48.11 -9.61
CA LYS A 39 -25.89 48.45 -9.27
C LYS A 39 -26.68 47.27 -8.67
N GLY A 40 -26.02 46.44 -7.86
CA GLY A 40 -26.63 45.25 -7.27
C GLY A 40 -26.82 44.08 -8.25
N ALA A 41 -26.24 44.12 -9.45
CA ALA A 41 -26.20 42.98 -10.35
C ALA A 41 -25.19 41.93 -9.82
N ILE A 42 -25.72 40.89 -9.21
CA ILE A 42 -24.94 39.86 -8.51
C ILE A 42 -24.03 39.11 -9.47
N GLN A 43 -24.55 38.69 -10.61
CA GLN A 43 -23.76 37.91 -11.58
C GLN A 43 -22.54 38.70 -12.09
N ALA A 44 -22.73 39.97 -12.46
CA ALA A 44 -21.63 40.84 -12.89
C ALA A 44 -20.61 41.07 -11.75
N SER A 45 -21.11 41.18 -10.51
CA SER A 45 -20.26 41.33 -9.32
C SER A 45 -19.44 40.09 -9.01
N ILE A 46 -20.00 38.89 -9.23
CA ILE A 46 -19.29 37.62 -9.11
C ILE A 46 -18.17 37.55 -10.15
N ASP A 47 -18.48 37.87 -11.40
CA ASP A 47 -17.51 37.82 -12.51
C ASP A 47 -16.33 38.78 -12.26
N ASP A 48 -16.60 40.01 -11.79
CA ASP A 48 -15.58 41.00 -11.44
C ASP A 48 -14.66 40.54 -10.28
N LEU A 49 -15.24 39.93 -9.24
CA LEU A 49 -14.49 39.43 -8.09
C LEU A 49 -13.63 38.22 -8.46
N LEU A 50 -14.14 37.32 -9.31
CA LEU A 50 -13.40 36.17 -9.83
C LEU A 50 -12.22 36.62 -10.71
N GLU A 51 -12.44 37.60 -11.59
CA GLU A 51 -11.38 38.11 -12.46
C GLU A 51 -10.25 38.76 -11.64
N LYS A 52 -10.60 39.54 -10.60
CA LYS A 52 -9.61 40.11 -9.67
C LYS A 52 -8.82 39.01 -8.94
N GLU A 53 -9.50 37.97 -8.47
CA GLU A 53 -8.85 36.84 -7.78
C GLU A 53 -7.91 36.05 -8.72
N GLU A 54 -8.30 35.87 -9.98
CA GLU A 54 -7.46 35.23 -10.99
C GLU A 54 -6.23 36.09 -11.33
N ARG A 55 -6.40 37.41 -11.44
CA ARG A 55 -5.28 38.35 -11.66
C ARG A 55 -4.26 38.32 -10.52
N GLU A 56 -4.72 38.33 -9.27
CA GLU A 56 -3.83 38.24 -8.10
C GLU A 56 -3.08 36.90 -8.05
N LYS A 57 -3.71 35.79 -8.46
CA LYS A 57 -3.05 34.48 -8.59
C LYS A 57 -2.02 34.45 -9.71
N LYS A 58 -2.23 35.18 -10.81
CA LYS A 58 -1.30 35.24 -11.96
C LYS A 58 -0.09 36.13 -11.72
N VAL A 59 -0.19 37.18 -10.90
CA VAL A 59 0.93 38.09 -10.57
C VAL A 59 1.99 37.41 -9.68
N ALA A 60 1.68 36.26 -9.06
CA ALA A 60 2.65 35.45 -8.32
C ALA A 60 3.51 34.51 -9.21
N ALA A 61 3.28 34.44 -10.52
CA ALA A 61 4.11 33.68 -11.45
C ALA A 61 5.11 34.62 -12.15
N PRO A 62 6.43 34.36 -12.10
CA PRO A 62 7.40 35.20 -12.79
C PRO A 62 7.16 35.13 -14.30
N THR A 63 7.10 36.32 -14.90
CA THR A 63 7.14 36.60 -16.33
C THR A 63 8.12 35.69 -17.07
N ARG A 64 7.59 34.82 -17.94
CA ARG A 64 8.37 34.14 -18.97
C ARG A 64 7.70 34.30 -20.35
N VAL A 65 8.30 35.24 -21.09
CA VAL A 65 8.55 35.27 -22.54
C VAL A 65 7.40 35.04 -23.54
N ASP A 66 7.21 36.07 -24.37
CA ASP A 66 6.44 36.16 -25.60
C ASP A 66 6.57 34.95 -26.54
N LEU A 67 5.41 34.48 -27.02
CA LEU A 67 5.23 33.41 -28.02
C LEU A 67 5.10 33.99 -29.44
N SER A 68 6.15 34.60 -29.98
CA SER A 68 6.12 35.15 -31.35
C SER A 68 7.26 34.71 -32.29
N SER A 69 8.04 33.66 -31.98
CA SER A 69 9.20 33.29 -32.82
C SER A 69 9.42 31.78 -33.04
N ILE A 70 8.36 30.99 -33.29
CA ILE A 70 8.52 29.59 -33.73
C ILE A 70 7.72 29.36 -35.02
N GLN A 71 8.12 30.04 -36.09
CA GLN A 71 7.57 29.80 -37.41
C GLN A 71 8.63 29.95 -38.51
N GLN A 72 9.86 29.43 -38.30
CA GLN A 72 10.86 29.30 -39.37
C GLN A 72 12.05 28.42 -38.93
N ARG A 73 11.89 27.09 -38.97
CA ARG A 73 13.04 26.17 -39.18
C ARG A 73 12.59 24.76 -39.55
N ARG A 74 11.85 24.66 -40.66
CA ARG A 74 11.83 23.42 -41.45
C ARG A 74 12.92 23.58 -42.53
N GLN A 75 13.66 22.49 -42.75
CA GLN A 75 14.74 22.30 -43.73
C GLN A 75 16.16 22.62 -43.23
N SER A 76 16.89 21.58 -42.80
CA SER A 76 18.21 21.21 -43.35
C SER A 76 18.78 20.02 -42.56
N SER A 77 18.60 18.85 -43.16
CA SER A 77 19.55 17.74 -43.32
C SER A 77 20.75 17.53 -42.38
N GLN A 78 20.87 16.25 -41.98
CA GLN A 78 22.05 15.39 -42.12
C GLN A 78 23.28 15.56 -41.19
N SER A 79 23.44 14.49 -40.39
CA SER A 79 24.65 13.67 -40.25
C SER A 79 25.44 13.74 -38.93
N ARG A 80 25.38 12.60 -38.23
CA ARG A 80 26.48 11.89 -37.55
C ARG A 80 27.21 12.60 -36.38
N SER A 81 26.98 12.09 -35.17
CA SER A 81 28.06 11.57 -34.31
C SER A 81 27.42 10.71 -33.19
N SER A 82 27.70 9.41 -33.18
CA SER A 82 28.58 8.76 -32.20
C SER A 82 27.92 8.46 -30.85
N THR A 83 27.48 7.22 -30.74
CA THR A 83 27.83 6.30 -29.65
C THR A 83 28.02 6.93 -28.26
N GLU A 84 26.96 6.92 -27.45
CA GLU A 84 27.02 6.35 -26.11
C GLU A 84 25.66 5.68 -25.81
N GLU A 85 25.63 4.36 -25.99
CA GLU A 85 24.64 3.50 -25.38
C GLU A 85 24.78 3.61 -23.85
N SER A 86 24.12 4.60 -23.24
CA SER A 86 23.84 4.53 -21.82
C SER A 86 22.75 3.48 -21.65
N LYS A 87 23.20 2.23 -21.55
CA LYS A 87 22.46 1.10 -20.97
C LYS A 87 22.18 1.47 -19.51
N GLN A 88 21.23 2.37 -19.29
CA GLN A 88 20.45 2.39 -18.06
C GLN A 88 19.72 1.07 -18.05
N SER A 89 20.42 0.05 -17.54
CA SER A 89 19.82 -1.18 -17.05
C SER A 89 18.67 -0.71 -16.19
N THR A 90 17.45 -0.79 -16.72
CA THR A 90 16.21 -0.57 -15.98
C THR A 90 16.14 -1.69 -14.96
N SER A 91 16.93 -1.55 -13.89
CA SER A 91 16.98 -2.48 -12.79
C SER A 91 15.56 -2.57 -12.27
N LEU A 92 15.04 -3.78 -12.25
CA LEU A 92 13.73 -4.03 -11.65
C LEU A 92 13.73 -3.39 -10.25
N PRO A 93 12.72 -2.57 -9.91
CA PRO A 93 12.68 -1.88 -8.64
C PRO A 93 12.78 -2.87 -7.48
N SER A 94 13.60 -2.55 -6.47
CA SER A 94 13.82 -3.47 -5.37
C SER A 94 12.54 -3.70 -4.57
N VAL A 95 12.44 -4.83 -3.88
CA VAL A 95 11.30 -5.14 -3.00
C VAL A 95 11.16 -4.06 -1.91
N GLU A 96 12.26 -3.53 -1.38
CA GLU A 96 12.24 -2.44 -0.40
C GLU A 96 11.70 -1.13 -1.01
N GLU A 97 12.08 -0.80 -2.25
CA GLU A 97 11.59 0.39 -2.95
C GLU A 97 10.09 0.29 -3.21
N ILE A 98 9.61 -0.88 -3.64
CA ILE A 98 8.18 -1.12 -3.87
C ILE A 98 7.38 -1.08 -2.58
N LYS A 99 7.93 -1.58 -1.47
CA LYS A 99 7.30 -1.44 -0.16
C LYS A 99 7.20 0.03 0.26
N LYS A 100 8.28 0.80 0.09
CA LYS A 100 8.28 2.24 0.38
C LYS A 100 7.26 2.99 -0.46
N GLU A 101 7.18 2.69 -1.76
CA GLU A 101 6.22 3.31 -2.66
C GLU A 101 4.78 2.88 -2.35
N SER A 102 4.55 1.61 -2.00
CA SER A 102 3.25 1.13 -1.52
C SER A 102 2.75 1.90 -0.29
N TRP A 103 3.62 2.23 0.67
CA TRP A 103 3.26 3.08 1.80
C TRP A 103 2.89 4.51 1.38
N ARG A 104 3.59 5.10 0.42
CA ARG A 104 3.28 6.43 -0.11
C ARG A 104 1.93 6.46 -0.81
N VAL A 105 1.64 5.45 -1.63
CA VAL A 105 0.35 5.28 -2.30
C VAL A 105 -0.78 5.14 -1.29
N LYS A 106 -0.59 4.28 -0.27
CA LYS A 106 -1.60 4.07 0.78
C LYS A 106 -1.89 5.34 1.57
N LYS A 107 -0.86 6.14 1.86
CA LYS A 107 -1.02 7.46 2.49
C LYS A 107 -1.88 8.39 1.61
N LYS A 108 -1.62 8.45 0.30
CA LYS A 108 -2.44 9.25 -0.64
C LYS A 108 -3.88 8.76 -0.74
N ILE A 109 -4.10 7.45 -0.70
CA ILE A 109 -5.46 6.88 -0.70
C ILE A 109 -6.24 7.41 0.51
N MET A 110 -5.67 7.31 1.71
CA MET A 110 -6.35 7.84 2.92
C MET A 110 -6.57 9.36 2.85
N GLU A 111 -5.63 10.11 2.30
CA GLU A 111 -5.80 11.56 2.10
C GLU A 111 -6.95 11.86 1.14
N ASN A 112 -7.08 11.11 0.04
CA ASN A 112 -8.18 11.27 -0.91
C ASN A 112 -9.51 10.83 -0.33
N GLU A 113 -9.56 9.80 0.52
CA GLU A 113 -10.76 9.42 1.28
C GLU A 113 -11.23 10.59 2.16
N CYS A 114 -10.32 11.23 2.89
CA CYS A 114 -10.63 12.43 3.66
C CYS A 114 -11.08 13.60 2.76
N LYS A 115 -10.44 13.85 1.61
CA LYS A 115 -10.87 14.95 0.72
C LYS A 115 -12.25 14.70 0.13
N LEU A 116 -12.57 13.47 -0.25
CA LEU A 116 -13.87 13.11 -0.82
C LEU A 116 -15.02 13.27 0.17
N THR A 117 -14.78 13.23 1.49
CA THR A 117 -15.85 13.51 2.46
C THR A 117 -16.23 14.99 2.50
N PHE A 118 -15.34 15.89 2.09
CA PHE A 118 -15.56 17.35 2.15
C PHE A 118 -15.78 18.00 0.77
N GLU A 119 -15.44 17.33 -0.33
CA GLU A 119 -15.58 17.89 -1.68
C GLU A 119 -17.02 17.71 -2.23
N PHE A 120 -17.74 18.84 -2.30
CA PHE A 120 -19.10 18.93 -2.84
C PHE A 120 -19.14 19.31 -4.34
N ASN A 121 -18.05 19.84 -4.88
CA ASN A 121 -17.97 20.16 -6.30
C ASN A 121 -17.89 18.87 -7.13
N GLY A 122 -18.92 18.60 -7.93
CA GLY A 122 -19.03 17.36 -8.72
C GLY A 122 -17.85 17.11 -9.65
N ILE A 123 -17.26 18.15 -10.25
CA ILE A 123 -16.12 18.01 -11.17
C ILE A 123 -14.86 17.60 -10.39
N LYS A 124 -14.55 18.32 -9.31
CA LYS A 124 -13.38 18.01 -8.45
C LYS A 124 -13.53 16.65 -7.78
N ARG A 125 -14.74 16.34 -7.31
CA ARG A 125 -15.09 15.03 -6.73
C ARG A 125 -14.87 13.90 -7.73
N ASN A 126 -15.28 14.06 -8.98
CA ASN A 126 -15.04 13.07 -10.03
C ASN A 126 -13.55 12.89 -10.35
N ALA A 127 -12.79 13.99 -10.40
CA ALA A 127 -11.34 13.93 -10.57
C ALA A 127 -10.66 13.17 -9.41
N LEU A 128 -11.00 13.49 -8.15
CA LEU A 128 -10.49 12.79 -6.96
C LEU A 128 -10.88 11.30 -6.95
N LEU A 129 -12.11 10.96 -7.35
CA LEU A 129 -12.56 9.57 -7.48
C LEU A 129 -11.75 8.82 -8.54
N SER A 130 -11.45 9.46 -9.68
CA SER A 130 -10.63 8.87 -10.73
C SER A 130 -9.20 8.63 -10.28
N GLU A 131 -8.60 9.59 -9.57
CA GLU A 131 -7.27 9.47 -8.97
C GLU A 131 -7.25 8.34 -7.92
N GLN A 132 -8.27 8.28 -7.07
CA GLN A 132 -8.35 7.24 -6.05
C GLN A 132 -8.46 5.83 -6.65
N LYS A 133 -9.23 5.66 -7.74
CA LYS A 133 -9.28 4.40 -8.47
C LYS A 133 -7.91 4.02 -9.05
N ALA A 134 -7.17 4.98 -9.58
CA ALA A 134 -5.82 4.74 -10.11
C ALA A 134 -4.84 4.32 -9.01
N LEU A 135 -4.86 5.00 -7.85
CA LEU A 135 -4.02 4.66 -6.70
C LEU A 135 -4.33 3.27 -6.15
N LEU A 136 -5.60 2.88 -6.04
CA LEU A 136 -6.00 1.52 -5.63
C LEU A 136 -5.53 0.46 -6.63
N ALA A 137 -5.60 0.74 -7.93
CA ALA A 137 -5.06 -0.16 -8.95
C ALA A 137 -3.54 -0.33 -8.80
N GLN A 138 -2.82 0.76 -8.53
CA GLN A 138 -1.38 0.74 -8.28
C GLN A 138 -1.03 -0.06 -7.00
N GLU A 139 -1.75 0.14 -5.89
CA GLU A 139 -1.55 -0.64 -4.65
C GLU A 139 -1.76 -2.15 -4.89
N ARG A 140 -2.75 -2.49 -5.72
CA ARG A 140 -3.03 -3.88 -6.10
C ARG A 140 -1.85 -4.51 -6.85
N GLU A 141 -1.23 -3.77 -7.77
CA GLU A 141 -0.04 -4.25 -8.48
C GLU A 141 1.18 -4.39 -7.56
N TYR A 142 1.40 -3.45 -6.64
CA TYR A 142 2.45 -3.59 -5.63
C TYR A 142 2.26 -4.82 -4.74
N SER A 143 1.03 -5.06 -4.30
CA SER A 143 0.69 -6.25 -3.51
C SER A 143 0.96 -7.54 -4.29
N ARG A 144 0.60 -7.57 -5.57
CA ARG A 144 0.90 -8.70 -6.47
C ARG A 144 2.40 -8.91 -6.64
N PHE A 145 3.16 -7.84 -6.84
CA PHE A 145 4.60 -7.90 -6.98
C PHE A 145 5.27 -8.47 -5.72
N ILE A 146 4.94 -7.92 -4.55
CA ILE A 146 5.49 -8.39 -3.27
C ILE A 146 5.15 -9.87 -3.06
N ALA A 147 3.92 -10.28 -3.34
CA ALA A 147 3.52 -11.69 -3.23
C ALA A 147 4.30 -12.62 -4.18
N ARG A 148 4.59 -12.19 -5.41
CA ARG A 148 5.43 -12.94 -6.36
C ARG A 148 6.87 -13.08 -5.86
N GLU A 149 7.45 -12.01 -5.35
CA GLU A 149 8.82 -12.01 -4.82
C GLU A 149 8.95 -12.88 -3.55
N GLU A 150 7.98 -12.82 -2.64
CA GLU A 150 7.94 -13.68 -1.45
C GLU A 150 7.83 -15.17 -1.84
N ARG A 151 7.06 -15.51 -2.88
CA ARG A 151 7.01 -16.89 -3.42
C ARG A 151 8.36 -17.33 -3.97
N ARG A 152 9.04 -16.47 -4.74
CA ARG A 152 10.39 -16.75 -5.28
C ARG A 152 11.41 -16.97 -4.17
N LYS A 153 11.36 -16.17 -3.09
CA LYS A 153 12.22 -16.35 -1.92
C LYS A 153 11.95 -17.69 -1.22
N LYS A 154 10.68 -18.06 -1.03
CA LYS A 154 10.31 -19.37 -0.44
C LYS A 154 10.80 -20.55 -1.28
N GLU A 155 10.67 -20.45 -2.61
CA GLU A 155 11.15 -21.51 -3.52
C GLU A 155 12.68 -21.67 -3.49
N LYS A 156 13.42 -20.55 -3.43
CA LYS A 156 14.89 -20.61 -3.25
C LYS A 156 15.26 -21.29 -1.94
N ARG A 157 14.54 -20.98 -0.84
CA ARG A 157 14.77 -21.60 0.48
C ARG A 157 14.43 -23.09 0.50
N SER A 158 13.40 -23.54 -0.23
CA SER A 158 13.05 -24.97 -0.30
C SER A 158 13.99 -25.78 -1.18
N LYS A 159 14.57 -25.18 -2.24
CA LYS A 159 15.61 -25.80 -3.07
C LYS A 159 16.97 -25.88 -2.39
N SER A 160 17.29 -24.96 -1.47
CA SER A 160 18.55 -24.95 -0.74
C SER A 160 18.57 -25.82 0.52
N VAL A 161 17.49 -26.52 0.86
CA VAL A 161 17.56 -27.56 1.90
C VAL A 161 18.16 -28.80 1.24
N PRO A 162 19.43 -29.16 1.51
CA PRO A 162 19.94 -30.45 1.07
C PRO A 162 19.02 -31.51 1.67
N ARG A 163 18.38 -32.29 0.79
CA ARG A 163 17.71 -33.53 1.17
C ARG A 163 18.77 -34.39 1.85
N LYS A 164 18.86 -34.32 3.19
CA LYS A 164 19.35 -35.42 4.02
C LYS A 164 18.32 -36.55 3.91
N LYS A 165 18.25 -37.16 2.71
CA LYS A 165 17.75 -38.51 2.55
C LYS A 165 18.95 -39.41 2.88
N GLU A 166 18.67 -40.51 3.58
CA GLU A 166 19.62 -41.55 4.00
C GLU A 166 20.31 -41.33 5.35
N GLU A 167 19.54 -41.35 6.45
CA GLU A 167 20.05 -41.89 7.72
C GLU A 167 18.94 -42.24 8.74
N LYS A 168 17.71 -42.53 8.27
CA LYS A 168 16.58 -42.87 9.16
C LYS A 168 15.99 -44.26 8.96
N LYS A 169 16.50 -45.05 8.00
CA LYS A 169 16.10 -46.45 7.87
C LYS A 169 16.79 -47.33 8.91
N ASP A 170 18.05 -47.04 9.24
CA ASP A 170 18.82 -47.89 10.17
C ASP A 170 18.40 -47.73 11.64
N ILE A 171 17.82 -46.59 12.03
CA ILE A 171 17.38 -46.37 13.43
C ILE A 171 16.11 -47.17 13.74
N VAL A 172 15.18 -47.31 12.80
CA VAL A 172 13.95 -48.06 13.04
C VAL A 172 14.23 -49.56 13.08
N ASP A 173 15.09 -50.06 12.21
CA ASP A 173 15.48 -51.47 12.19
C ASP A 173 16.35 -51.84 13.41
N THR A 174 17.24 -50.96 13.88
CA THR A 174 17.98 -51.18 15.12
C THR A 174 17.08 -51.13 16.36
N VAL A 175 16.11 -50.21 16.45
CA VAL A 175 15.16 -50.16 17.57
C VAL A 175 14.25 -51.40 17.61
N LEU A 176 13.81 -51.90 16.45
CA LEU A 176 13.03 -53.14 16.37
C LEU A 176 13.86 -54.37 16.77
N HIS A 177 15.15 -54.44 16.38
CA HIS A 177 16.04 -55.54 16.79
C HIS A 177 16.40 -55.51 18.28
N LEU A 178 16.63 -54.33 18.87
CA LEU A 178 16.86 -54.21 20.32
C LEU A 178 15.63 -54.61 21.14
N SER A 179 14.41 -54.28 20.65
CA SER A 179 13.15 -54.68 21.30
C SER A 179 12.95 -56.20 21.31
N ALA A 180 13.29 -56.89 20.22
CA ALA A 180 13.20 -58.34 20.13
C ALA A 180 14.20 -59.07 21.05
N ALA A 181 15.42 -58.54 21.18
CA ALA A 181 16.43 -59.08 22.09
C ALA A 181 16.04 -58.91 23.57
N SER A 182 15.43 -57.77 23.93
CA SER A 182 14.96 -57.50 25.29
C SER A 182 13.79 -58.42 25.71
N ARG A 183 12.86 -58.74 24.79
CA ARG A 183 11.74 -59.65 25.10
C ARG A 183 12.19 -61.07 25.43
N LYS A 184 13.15 -61.62 24.67
CA LYS A 184 13.70 -62.96 24.93
C LYS A 184 14.39 -63.05 26.30
N ARG A 185 15.03 -61.96 26.73
CA ARG A 185 15.74 -61.88 28.01
C ARG A 185 14.77 -61.80 29.19
N TRP A 186 13.65 -61.11 29.04
CA TRP A 186 12.57 -61.04 30.03
C TRP A 186 11.83 -62.38 30.18
N ASP A 187 11.51 -63.06 29.08
CA ASP A 187 10.84 -64.37 29.14
C ASP A 187 11.70 -65.46 29.80
N SER A 188 13.03 -65.41 29.65
CA SER A 188 13.96 -66.28 30.36
C SER A 188 13.99 -65.98 31.86
N PHE A 189 13.96 -64.70 32.26
CA PHE A 189 13.95 -64.29 33.66
C PHE A 189 12.65 -64.73 34.37
N VAL A 190 11.49 -64.54 33.73
CA VAL A 190 10.19 -64.94 34.29
C VAL A 190 10.08 -66.46 34.43
N ARG A 191 10.61 -67.24 33.48
CA ARG A 191 10.64 -68.72 33.60
C ARG A 191 11.63 -69.21 34.65
N GLY A 192 12.74 -68.50 34.88
CA GLY A 192 13.71 -68.82 35.92
C GLY A 192 13.13 -68.70 37.34
N ILE A 193 12.36 -67.64 37.60
CA ILE A 193 11.73 -67.43 38.91
C ILE A 193 10.65 -68.48 39.21
N SER A 194 9.99 -69.02 38.19
CA SER A 194 8.92 -70.01 38.37
C SER A 194 9.42 -71.44 38.69
N ALA A 195 10.73 -71.70 38.61
CA ALA A 195 11.30 -73.03 38.84
C ALA A 195 11.85 -73.26 40.26
N GLU A 196 12.02 -72.23 41.09
CA GLU A 196 12.61 -72.36 42.45
C GLU A 196 11.58 -72.49 43.59
N SER A 197 10.28 -72.44 43.32
CA SER A 197 9.23 -72.58 44.34
C SER A 197 8.73 -74.02 44.53
N SER A 198 9.61 -75.01 44.39
CA SER A 198 9.28 -76.42 44.64
C SER A 198 10.47 -77.13 45.31
N GLY A 199 10.45 -77.21 46.64
CA GLY A 199 11.25 -78.18 47.38
C GLY A 199 11.96 -77.58 48.58
N GLY A 200 11.53 -77.95 49.78
CA GLY A 200 12.24 -77.54 50.98
C GLY A 200 11.63 -78.01 52.30
N GLU A 201 11.23 -79.28 52.40
CA GLU A 201 11.13 -79.95 53.70
C GLU A 201 12.43 -79.75 54.49
N ARG A 202 12.34 -79.20 55.71
CA ARG A 202 13.44 -79.31 56.69
C ARG A 202 12.91 -79.79 58.03
N LYS A 203 13.22 -81.07 58.25
CA LYS A 203 13.18 -81.83 59.50
C LYS A 203 13.91 -81.06 60.61
N LYS A 204 13.28 -80.96 61.78
CA LYS A 204 13.87 -80.39 63.00
C LYS A 204 14.41 -81.55 63.84
N THR A 205 15.71 -81.83 63.69
CA THR A 205 16.47 -82.78 64.50
C THR A 205 17.29 -82.02 65.53
N THR A 206 17.01 -82.31 66.81
CA THR A 206 17.94 -82.61 67.90
C THR A 206 19.20 -81.76 68.15
N ASN A 207 19.33 -81.39 69.43
CA ASN A 207 20.51 -81.53 70.30
C ASN A 207 21.51 -80.36 70.49
N SER A 208 21.94 -80.35 71.76
CA SER A 208 23.21 -79.92 72.35
C SER A 208 23.29 -78.51 72.94
N ILE A 209 23.40 -78.40 74.28
CA ILE A 209 24.65 -78.44 75.12
C ILE A 209 25.36 -77.07 74.98
N ASP A 210 25.69 -76.27 76.00
CA ASP A 210 25.88 -76.41 77.46
C ASP A 210 25.17 -75.27 78.22
#